data_AF-A0A800J9B9-F1
#
_entry.id   AF-A0A800J9B9-F1
#
_cell.length_a   1.000
_cell.length_b   1.000
_cell.length_c   1.000
_cell.angle_alpha   90.00
_cell.angle_beta   90.00
_cell.angle_gamma   90.00
#
_symmetry.space_group_name_H-M   'P 1'
#
loop_
_entity.id
_entity.type
_entity.pdbx_description
1 polymer ?
#
loop_
_entity_poly.entity_id
_entity_poly.type
_entity_poly.pdbx_seq_one_letter_code
_entity_poly.pdbx_strand_id
1 'polypeptide(L)'
;VIYYSKERIKVGELSTYEALGESGNNQRVCTRSGYHKYNVALISSMIAEHGAAKAKTWLQGLKNNRGRKPSGNDRGQVKAIYQGQCDVALGNTYYMGKMLEREDQRAWAASVGIYFPNQGDRGTHMNISGGAVT
;
A
#
# COMPACT_ATOMS: atom_id res chain seq x y z
N VAL A 1 4.50 2.64 -1.78
CA VAL A 1 5.19 1.33 -1.58
C VAL A 1 4.24 0.31 -1.00
N ILE A 2 4.64 -0.96 -0.98
CA ILE A 2 3.92 -2.04 -0.30
C ILE A 2 4.62 -2.29 1.04
N TYR A 3 3.92 -2.06 2.15
CA TYR A 3 4.30 -2.63 3.43
C TYR A 3 3.86 -4.09 3.47
N TYR A 4 4.69 -4.98 4.01
CA TYR A 4 4.36 -6.41 4.11
C TYR A 4 4.75 -6.97 5.47
N SER A 5 3.98 -7.93 5.98
CA SER A 5 4.33 -8.68 7.19
C SER A 5 5.61 -9.47 6.96
N LYS A 6 6.65 -9.24 7.79
CA LYS A 6 7.89 -10.04 7.72
C LYS A 6 7.67 -11.51 8.09
N GLU A 7 6.62 -11.78 8.85
CA GLU A 7 6.29 -13.14 9.32
C GLU A 7 5.47 -13.91 8.29
N ARG A 8 4.55 -13.23 7.58
CA ARG A 8 3.51 -13.89 6.77
C ARG A 8 3.67 -13.73 5.25
N ILE A 9 4.59 -12.86 4.80
CA ILE A 9 4.87 -12.64 3.38
C ILE A 9 6.35 -12.90 3.10
N LYS A 10 6.62 -13.79 2.15
CA LYS A 10 7.96 -13.89 1.55
C LYS A 10 8.11 -12.82 0.48
N VAL A 11 9.28 -12.19 0.38
CA VAL A 11 9.54 -11.12 -0.60
C VAL A 11 9.26 -11.56 -2.04
N GLY A 12 9.51 -12.83 -2.37
CA GLY A 12 9.20 -13.39 -3.70
C GLY A 12 7.71 -13.50 -4.04
N GLU A 13 6.80 -13.33 -3.07
CA GLU A 13 5.35 -13.23 -3.33
C GLU A 13 4.94 -11.82 -3.81
N LEU A 14 5.82 -10.82 -3.69
CA LEU A 14 5.56 -9.44 -4.04
C LEU A 14 6.16 -9.09 -5.40
N SER A 15 5.41 -8.32 -6.20
CA SER A 15 5.84 -7.91 -7.54
C SER A 15 5.37 -6.50 -7.89
N THR A 16 4.07 -6.32 -8.11
CA THR A 16 3.49 -5.11 -8.68
C THR A 16 2.33 -4.58 -7.85
N TYR A 17 1.91 -3.33 -8.09
CA TYR A 17 0.65 -2.83 -7.53
C TYR A 17 -0.55 -3.64 -8.03
N GLU A 18 -0.51 -4.08 -9.28
CA GLU A 18 -1.53 -4.85 -9.98
C GLU A 18 -1.79 -6.18 -9.29
N ALA A 19 -0.73 -6.88 -8.89
CA ALA A 19 -0.80 -8.19 -8.25
C ALA A 19 -1.66 -8.18 -6.97
N LEU A 20 -1.72 -7.04 -6.26
CA LEU A 20 -2.58 -6.89 -5.08
C LEU A 20 -4.08 -7.06 -5.39
N GLY A 21 -4.49 -6.88 -6.64
CA GLY A 21 -5.86 -7.09 -7.12
C GLY A 21 -6.16 -8.53 -7.56
N GLU A 22 -5.16 -9.42 -7.61
CA GLU A 22 -5.31 -10.80 -8.04
C GLU A 22 -5.90 -11.70 -6.96
N SER A 23 -6.57 -12.79 -7.34
CA SER A 23 -7.32 -13.67 -6.43
C SER A 23 -6.50 -14.30 -5.30
N GLY A 24 -5.18 -14.42 -5.45
CA GLY A 24 -4.26 -14.94 -4.43
C GLY A 24 -4.10 -14.04 -3.20
N ASN A 25 -4.66 -12.82 -3.22
CA ASN A 25 -4.55 -11.84 -2.14
C ASN A 25 -5.82 -11.70 -1.28
N ASN A 26 -6.73 -12.69 -1.33
CA ASN A 26 -7.99 -12.64 -0.60
C ASN A 26 -7.82 -12.38 0.90
N GLN A 27 -8.48 -11.34 1.42
CA GLN A 27 -8.36 -10.86 2.82
C GLN A 27 -6.95 -10.45 3.28
N ARG A 28 -5.98 -10.31 2.38
CA ARG A 28 -4.59 -9.98 2.73
C ARG A 28 -4.26 -8.50 2.64
N VAL A 29 -5.10 -7.68 2.01
CA VAL A 29 -4.76 -6.28 1.68
C VAL A 29 -5.43 -5.28 2.62
N CYS A 30 -4.64 -4.38 3.20
CA CYS A 30 -5.13 -3.19 3.90
C CYS A 30 -4.83 -1.92 3.10
N THR A 31 -5.75 -0.96 3.16
CA THR A 31 -5.52 0.38 2.66
C THR A 31 -6.40 1.35 3.41
N ARG A 32 -5.99 2.62 3.44
CA ARG A 32 -6.85 3.71 3.88
C ARG A 32 -7.90 4.03 2.82
N SER A 33 -8.77 5.00 3.11
CA SER A 33 -9.79 5.47 2.15
C SER A 33 -9.19 5.73 0.75
N GLY A 34 -9.86 5.24 -0.29
CA GLY A 34 -9.48 5.48 -1.69
C GLY A 34 -9.56 6.96 -2.08
N TYR A 35 -10.38 7.75 -1.37
CA TYR A 35 -10.49 9.19 -1.58
C TYR A 35 -9.33 9.99 -0.97
N HIS A 36 -8.43 9.36 -0.21
CA HIS A 36 -7.27 10.07 0.28
C HIS A 36 -6.34 10.45 -0.87
N LYS A 37 -5.83 11.69 -0.88
CA LYS A 37 -5.00 12.25 -1.96
C LYS A 37 -3.86 11.34 -2.44
N TYR A 38 -3.21 10.58 -1.55
CA TYR A 38 -2.16 9.62 -1.92
C TYR A 38 -2.71 8.44 -2.73
N ASN A 39 -3.86 7.90 -2.35
CA ASN A 39 -4.53 6.84 -3.12
C ASN A 39 -5.09 7.39 -4.43
N VAL A 40 -5.64 8.60 -4.44
CA VAL A 40 -6.07 9.27 -5.68
C VAL A 40 -4.91 9.37 -6.67
N ALA A 41 -3.74 9.85 -6.23
CA ALA A 41 -2.55 9.95 -7.08
C ALA A 41 -2.08 8.59 -7.63
N LEU A 42 -2.03 7.55 -6.78
CA LEU A 42 -1.69 6.19 -7.23
C LEU A 42 -2.72 5.64 -8.22
N ILE A 43 -4.01 5.85 -7.97
CA ILE A 43 -5.08 5.43 -8.87
C ILE A 43 -4.98 6.17 -10.20
N SER A 44 -4.70 7.48 -10.18
CA SER A 44 -4.47 8.27 -11.38
C SER A 44 -3.29 7.74 -12.20
N SER A 45 -2.19 7.33 -11.57
CA SER A 45 -1.07 6.70 -12.29
C SER A 45 -1.46 5.35 -12.89
N MET A 46 -2.29 4.56 -12.20
CA MET A 46 -2.80 3.30 -12.74
C MET A 46 -3.75 3.51 -13.92
N ILE A 47 -4.56 4.58 -13.91
CA ILE A 47 -5.40 4.97 -15.04
C ILE A 47 -4.55 5.44 -16.21
N ALA A 48 -3.50 6.24 -15.97
CA ALA A 48 -2.60 6.72 -17.02
C ALA A 48 -1.89 5.56 -17.72
N GLU A 49 -1.44 4.56 -16.97
CA GLU A 49 -0.76 3.38 -17.51
C GLU A 49 -1.70 2.41 -18.22
N HIS A 50 -2.82 2.06 -17.59
CA HIS A 50 -3.66 0.93 -18.02
C HIS A 50 -4.99 1.32 -18.66
N GLY A 51 -5.35 2.60 -18.61
CA GLY A 51 -6.68 3.09 -18.92
C GLY A 51 -7.71 2.82 -17.81
N ALA A 52 -8.81 3.57 -17.85
CA ALA A 52 -9.84 3.56 -16.82
C ALA A 52 -10.51 2.18 -16.60
N ALA A 53 -10.70 1.41 -17.68
CA ALA A 53 -11.34 0.10 -17.60
C ALA A 53 -10.50 -0.89 -16.77
N LYS A 54 -9.20 -1.02 -17.07
CA LYS A 54 -8.30 -1.91 -16.33
C LYS A 54 -8.07 -1.43 -14.90
N ALA A 55 -7.93 -0.12 -14.68
CA ALA A 55 -7.82 0.44 -13.34
C ALA A 55 -9.07 0.16 -12.48
N LYS A 56 -10.27 0.20 -13.07
CA LYS A 56 -11.51 -0.19 -12.39
C LYS A 56 -11.50 -1.66 -11.98
N THR A 57 -11.08 -2.56 -12.87
CA THR A 57 -10.95 -3.99 -12.56
C THR A 57 -9.97 -4.22 -11.42
N TRP A 58 -8.81 -3.58 -11.46
CA TRP A 58 -7.82 -3.65 -10.37
C TRP A 58 -8.39 -3.14 -9.04
N LEU A 59 -9.11 -2.02 -9.04
CA LEU A 59 -9.77 -1.50 -7.83
C LEU A 59 -10.85 -2.44 -7.28
N GLN A 60 -11.58 -3.15 -8.15
CA GLN A 60 -12.54 -4.18 -7.74
C GLN A 60 -11.81 -5.37 -7.10
N GLY A 61 -10.71 -5.82 -7.70
CA GLY A 61 -9.82 -6.83 -7.12
C GLY A 61 -9.31 -6.43 -5.74
N LEU A 62 -8.73 -5.23 -5.62
CA LEU A 62 -8.30 -4.66 -4.34
C LEU A 62 -9.44 -4.62 -3.32
N LYS A 63 -10.66 -4.24 -3.73
CA LYS A 63 -11.85 -4.21 -2.87
C LYS A 63 -12.24 -5.60 -2.37
N ASN A 64 -12.12 -6.62 -3.20
CA ASN A 64 -12.44 -8.00 -2.86
C ASN A 64 -11.36 -8.61 -1.95
N ASN A 65 -10.10 -8.21 -2.13
CA ASN A 65 -8.94 -8.70 -1.38
C ASN A 65 -8.74 -8.01 -0.02
N ARG A 66 -9.67 -7.15 0.41
CA ARG A 66 -9.47 -6.39 1.66
C ARG A 66 -9.61 -7.26 2.88
N GLY A 67 -8.59 -7.26 3.74
CA GLY A 67 -8.68 -7.87 5.08
C GLY A 67 -9.63 -7.14 6.02
N ARG A 68 -9.83 -5.83 5.80
CA ARG A 68 -10.76 -5.00 6.58
C ARG A 68 -11.32 -3.82 5.78
N LYS A 69 -12.39 -3.21 6.27
CA LYS A 69 -12.89 -1.95 5.70
C LYS A 69 -11.80 -0.86 5.77
N PRO A 70 -11.61 -0.05 4.71
CA PRO A 70 -10.63 1.02 4.72
C PRO A 70 -10.90 2.01 5.85
N SER A 71 -9.91 2.24 6.71
CA SER A 71 -10.01 3.19 7.82
C SER A 71 -8.63 3.62 8.31
N GLY A 72 -8.57 4.75 9.01
CA GLY A 72 -7.34 5.29 9.58
C GLY A 72 -6.39 5.91 8.56
N ASN A 73 -5.14 6.12 8.98
CA ASN A 73 -4.05 6.66 8.16
C ASN A 73 -3.06 5.54 7.78
N ASP A 74 -1.98 5.87 7.06
CA ASP A 74 -0.96 4.91 6.61
C ASP A 74 -0.32 4.13 7.77
N ARG A 75 0.01 4.81 8.89
CA ARG A 75 0.53 4.14 10.10
C ARG A 75 -0.48 3.16 10.70
N GLY A 76 -1.76 3.49 10.62
CA GLY A 76 -2.85 2.60 10.98
C GLY A 76 -2.95 1.35 10.08
N GLN A 77 -2.44 1.40 8.85
CA GLN A 77 -2.36 0.20 8.00
C GLN A 77 -1.20 -0.70 8.44
N VAL A 78 -0.06 -0.12 8.79
CA VAL A 78 1.07 -0.87 9.36
C VAL A 78 0.69 -1.51 10.69
N LYS A 79 -0.02 -0.77 11.55
CA LYS A 79 -0.63 -1.33 12.77
C LYS A 79 -1.56 -2.52 12.46
N ALA A 80 -2.37 -2.43 11.41
CA ALA A 80 -3.27 -3.52 11.03
C ALA A 80 -2.50 -4.79 10.60
N ILE A 81 -1.38 -4.64 9.90
CA ILE A 81 -0.47 -5.76 9.60
C ILE A 81 0.10 -6.33 10.89
N TYR A 82 0.59 -5.48 11.80
CA TYR A 82 1.08 -5.90 13.11
C TYR A 82 0.03 -6.68 13.92
N GLN A 83 -1.24 -6.29 13.83
CA GLN A 83 -2.37 -6.94 14.51
C GLN A 83 -2.93 -8.17 13.76
N GLY A 84 -2.31 -8.58 12.65
CA GLY A 84 -2.74 -9.76 11.88
C GLY A 84 -4.06 -9.57 11.12
N GLN A 85 -4.52 -8.33 10.92
CA GLN A 85 -5.77 -8.06 10.20
C GLN A 85 -5.62 -8.13 8.67
N CYS A 86 -4.38 -8.14 8.20
CA CYS A 86 -3.97 -8.22 6.80
C CYS A 86 -2.46 -8.51 6.75
N ASP A 87 -1.96 -8.82 5.56
CA ASP A 87 -0.55 -9.17 5.37
C ASP A 87 0.22 -8.09 4.62
N VAL A 88 -0.47 -7.31 3.79
CA VAL A 88 0.13 -6.22 3.00
C VAL A 88 -0.69 -4.95 3.09
N ALA A 89 -0.03 -3.80 2.94
CA ALA A 89 -0.70 -2.52 2.88
C ALA A 89 -0.01 -1.50 1.96
N LEU A 90 -0.81 -0.62 1.39
CA LEU A 90 -0.32 0.55 0.67
C LEU A 90 -0.02 1.69 1.63
N GLY A 91 1.15 2.33 1.46
CA GLY A 91 1.48 3.55 2.18
C GLY A 91 2.74 4.23 1.67
N ASN A 92 3.01 5.43 2.22
CA ASN A 92 4.21 6.20 1.92
C ASN A 92 5.39 5.80 2.80
N THR A 93 6.60 5.79 2.23
CA THR A 93 7.85 5.35 2.87
C THR A 93 8.20 6.14 4.13
N TYR A 94 8.00 7.46 4.13
CA TYR A 94 8.38 8.32 5.26
C TYR A 94 7.64 7.98 6.57
N TYR A 95 6.49 7.30 6.51
CA TYR A 95 5.80 6.87 7.72
C TYR A 95 6.58 5.81 8.49
N MET A 96 7.41 5.00 7.82
CA MET A 96 8.33 4.08 8.49
C MET A 96 9.28 4.84 9.41
N GLY A 97 9.97 5.86 8.89
CA GLY A 97 10.85 6.72 9.70
C GLY A 97 10.12 7.35 10.89
N LYS A 98 8.94 7.95 10.64
CA LYS A 98 8.10 8.55 11.69
C LYS A 98 7.62 7.55 12.75
N MET A 99 7.45 6.27 12.40
CA MET A 99 7.07 5.23 13.37
C MET A 99 8.28 4.79 14.20
N LEU A 100 9.47 4.68 13.60
CA LEU A 100 10.70 4.33 14.31
C LEU A 100 11.11 5.38 15.35
N GLU A 101 10.78 6.66 15.12
CA GLU A 101 10.98 7.75 16.08
C GLU A 101 10.04 7.67 17.30
N ARG A 102 8.96 6.88 17.23
CA ARG A 102 7.90 6.83 18.24
C ARG A 102 7.87 5.50 18.97
N GLU A 103 8.09 5.53 20.27
CA GLU A 103 8.13 4.32 21.11
C GLU A 103 6.87 3.46 20.97
N ASP A 104 5.68 4.09 20.94
CA ASP A 104 4.38 3.42 20.78
C ASP A 104 4.17 2.74 19.42
N GLN A 105 5.05 3.00 18.45
CA GLN A 105 4.94 2.53 17.04
C GLN A 105 6.15 1.70 16.60
N ARG A 106 7.22 1.71 17.42
CA ARG A 106 8.30 0.72 17.55
C ARG A 106 8.00 -0.63 16.91
N ALA A 107 7.13 -1.34 17.61
CA ALA A 107 6.77 -2.72 17.31
C ALA A 107 6.04 -2.86 15.96
N TRP A 108 5.23 -1.88 15.57
CA TRP A 108 4.50 -1.93 14.29
C TRP A 108 5.46 -1.78 13.12
N ALA A 109 6.42 -0.86 13.23
CA ALA A 109 7.46 -0.68 12.23
C ALA A 109 8.37 -1.91 12.13
N ALA A 110 8.75 -2.50 13.27
CA ALA A 110 9.61 -3.68 13.31
C ALA A 110 8.98 -4.91 12.63
N SER A 111 7.66 -5.08 12.72
CA SER A 111 6.95 -6.24 12.17
C SER A 111 6.78 -6.24 10.65
N VAL A 112 7.00 -5.10 9.99
CA VAL A 112 6.80 -4.97 8.54
C VAL A 112 8.09 -4.68 7.78
N GLY A 113 8.17 -5.16 6.55
CA GLY A 113 9.14 -4.74 5.55
C GLY A 113 8.54 -3.72 4.58
N ILE A 114 9.40 -3.09 3.78
CA ILE A 114 9.01 -2.23 2.66
C ILE A 114 9.43 -2.92 1.37
N TYR A 115 8.50 -3.06 0.45
CA TYR A 115 8.74 -3.51 -0.91
C TYR A 115 8.44 -2.40 -1.90
N PHE A 116 9.35 -2.19 -2.84
CA PHE A 116 9.24 -1.23 -3.93
C PHE A 116 8.73 -1.97 -5.17
N PRO A 117 7.45 -1.87 -5.53
CA PRO A 117 6.88 -2.67 -6.61
C PRO A 117 7.25 -2.15 -8.00
N ASN A 118 6.97 -2.98 -9.01
CA ASN A 118 7.10 -2.69 -10.44
C ASN A 118 8.54 -2.44 -10.91
N GLN A 119 9.57 -2.98 -10.23
CA GLN A 119 10.98 -2.78 -10.58
C GLN A 119 11.41 -3.42 -11.91
N GLY A 120 10.66 -4.39 -12.42
CA GLY A 120 10.89 -4.98 -13.75
C GLY A 120 10.16 -4.27 -14.89
N ASP A 121 9.57 -3.10 -14.62
CA ASP A 121 8.67 -2.36 -15.52
C ASP A 121 8.82 -0.84 -15.26
N ARG A 122 7.73 -0.06 -15.21
CA ARG A 122 7.66 1.40 -14.99
C ARG A 122 8.17 1.92 -13.64
N GLY A 123 8.60 1.04 -12.73
CA GLY A 123 9.09 1.41 -11.41
C GLY A 123 7.98 1.80 -10.42
N THR A 124 8.40 2.11 -9.19
CA THR A 124 7.50 2.44 -8.09
C THR A 124 6.88 3.83 -8.28
N HIS A 125 5.56 3.94 -8.11
CA HIS A 125 4.87 5.23 -8.02
C HIS A 125 5.50 6.14 -6.94
N MET A 126 5.91 7.32 -7.38
CA MET A 126 6.47 8.39 -6.54
C MET A 126 5.56 9.61 -6.56
N ASN A 127 5.60 10.39 -5.49
CA ASN A 127 4.85 11.63 -5.37
C ASN A 127 5.71 12.68 -4.64
N ILE A 128 5.35 13.94 -4.75
CA ILE A 128 6.15 15.07 -4.26
C ILE A 128 5.34 15.96 -3.32
N SER A 129 6.06 16.69 -2.46
CA SER A 129 5.55 17.91 -1.83
C SER A 129 6.08 19.08 -2.63
N GLY A 130 5.20 19.93 -3.16
CA GLY A 130 5.56 21.08 -3.96
C GLY A 130 4.83 22.35 -3.52
N GLY A 131 5.35 23.50 -3.94
CA GLY A 131 4.77 24.82 -3.74
C GLY A 131 5.18 25.75 -4.88
N ALA A 132 4.40 26.80 -5.12
CA ALA A 132 4.67 27.83 -6.12
C ALA A 132 4.33 29.21 -5.55
N VAL A 133 5.07 30.23 -5.97
CA VAL A 133 4.75 31.64 -5.69
C VAL A 133 3.88 32.14 -6.83
N THR A 134 2.79 32.85 -6.49
CA THR A 134 1.89 33.50 -7.44
C THR A 134 2.11 35.00 -7.45
#